data_AF-A0A2N6FSF3-F1
#
_entry.id   AF-A0A2N6FSF3-F1
#
_cell.length_a   1.000
_cell.length_b   1.000
_cell.length_c   1.000
_cell.angle_alpha   90.00
_cell.angle_beta   90.00
_cell.angle_gamma   90.00
#
_symmetry.space_group_name_H-M   'P 1'
#
loop_
_entity.id
_entity.type
_entity.pdbx_description
1 polymer ?
#
loop_
_entity_poly.entity_id
_entity_poly.type
_entity_poly.pdbx_seq_one_letter_code
_entity_poly.pdbx_strand_id
1 'polypeptide(L)'
;MKYVVSIILALLISGCFSAPKSVLYAGKMVGTFDITAGCETLSLDQDCSQMSGSTRNIEINGTKLRIAGSNDGKIVFLMSMSSFSTDESALDLGSKAIKAYLLEKGIKIISTKVMYGAGKVYGIHYILDGDGYSQLKALTVKS
;
A
#
# COMPACT_ATOMS: atom_id res chain seq x y z
N MET A 1 -20.13 60.77 1.88
CA MET A 1 -20.16 59.58 1.00
C MET A 1 -18.78 58.94 0.99
N LYS A 2 -18.50 57.93 1.84
CA LYS A 2 -17.40 56.96 1.64
C LYS A 2 -17.74 55.66 2.38
N TYR A 3 -18.23 54.67 1.65
CA TYR A 3 -18.41 53.30 2.12
C TYR A 3 -17.03 52.63 2.14
N VAL A 4 -16.54 52.23 3.31
CA VAL A 4 -15.36 51.38 3.43
C VAL A 4 -15.85 49.94 3.43
N VAL A 5 -15.86 49.34 2.24
CA VAL A 5 -16.15 47.91 2.05
C VAL A 5 -14.86 47.15 2.39
N SER A 6 -14.77 46.63 3.62
CA SER A 6 -13.72 45.70 4.02
C SER A 6 -14.05 44.31 3.48
N ILE A 7 -13.48 43.95 2.33
CA ILE A 7 -13.48 42.59 1.80
C ILE A 7 -12.50 41.77 2.64
N ILE A 8 -13.03 40.97 3.57
CA ILE A 8 -12.25 39.96 4.28
C ILE A 8 -11.96 38.82 3.30
N LEU A 9 -10.74 38.83 2.76
CA LEU A 9 -10.19 37.77 1.92
C LEU A 9 -10.01 36.52 2.77
N ALA A 10 -10.96 35.59 2.67
CA ALA A 10 -10.86 34.27 3.29
C ALA A 10 -9.68 33.52 2.64
N LEU A 11 -8.54 33.47 3.34
CA LEU A 11 -7.44 32.57 3.04
C LEU A 11 -7.95 31.14 3.15
N LEU A 12 -8.18 30.51 1.99
CA LEU A 12 -8.28 29.07 1.86
C LEU A 12 -6.91 28.49 2.25
N ILE A 13 -6.78 28.08 3.51
CA ILE A 13 -5.65 27.29 3.99
C ILE A 13 -5.78 25.92 3.31
N SER A 14 -5.23 25.79 2.11
CA SER A 14 -5.01 24.50 1.47
C SER A 14 -3.94 23.76 2.27
N GLY A 15 -4.35 23.13 3.38
CA GLY A 15 -3.50 22.22 4.12
C GLY A 15 -3.11 21.08 3.18
N CYS A 16 -1.84 21.05 2.76
CA CYS A 16 -1.29 19.86 2.12
C CYS A 16 -1.36 18.71 3.14
N PHE A 17 -2.38 17.86 3.01
CA PHE A 17 -2.48 16.58 3.74
C PHE A 17 -1.42 15.62 3.19
N SER A 18 -0.14 15.87 3.47
CA SER A 18 0.91 14.88 3.22
C SER A 18 0.82 13.77 4.28
N ALA A 19 0.93 12.52 3.87
CA ALA A 19 1.05 11.41 4.81
C ALA A 19 2.21 11.64 5.83
N PRO A 20 2.04 11.30 7.13
CA PRO A 20 3.12 11.38 8.10
C PRO A 20 4.26 10.44 7.70
N LYS A 21 5.53 10.81 7.90
CA LYS A 21 6.70 10.00 7.48
C LYS A 21 6.73 8.57 8.02
N SER A 22 6.09 8.33 9.16
CA SER A 22 6.01 7.01 9.80
C SER A 22 4.73 6.86 10.62
N VAL A 23 4.24 5.63 10.73
CA VAL A 23 3.05 5.28 11.52
C VAL A 23 3.28 4.00 12.31
N LEU A 24 2.48 3.78 13.37
CA LEU A 24 2.45 2.51 14.08
C LEU A 24 1.62 1.50 13.28
N TYR A 25 2.26 0.43 12.81
CA TYR A 25 1.61 -0.66 12.09
C TYR A 25 2.07 -2.01 12.66
N ALA A 26 1.12 -2.87 13.03
CA ALA A 26 1.38 -4.18 13.65
C ALA A 26 2.39 -4.11 14.82
N GLY A 27 2.26 -3.10 15.68
CA GLY A 27 3.12 -2.90 16.86
C GLY A 27 4.53 -2.38 16.56
N LYS A 28 4.83 -1.95 15.33
CA LYS A 28 6.13 -1.39 14.94
C LYS A 28 5.96 -0.05 14.23
N MET A 29 6.91 0.88 14.44
CA MET A 29 6.99 2.08 13.64
C MET A 29 7.53 1.72 12.25
N VAL A 30 6.75 2.02 11.21
CA VAL A 30 7.10 1.77 9.81
C VAL A 30 7.06 3.06 9.01
N GLY A 31 7.85 3.14 7.94
CA GLY A 31 7.79 4.27 7.01
C GLY A 31 6.50 4.27 6.19
N THR A 32 6.15 5.40 5.60
CA THR A 32 4.95 5.54 4.77
C THR A 32 5.25 5.91 3.33
N PHE A 33 4.28 5.62 2.48
CA PHE A 33 4.08 6.25 1.17
C PHE A 33 2.75 6.99 1.18
N ASP A 34 2.67 8.07 0.41
CA ASP A 34 1.40 8.76 0.16
C ASP A 34 0.47 7.89 -0.71
N ILE A 35 -0.85 8.08 -0.60
CA ILE A 35 -1.84 7.37 -1.43
C ILE A 35 -1.71 7.68 -2.92
N THR A 36 -1.04 8.78 -3.26
CA THR A 36 -0.73 9.17 -4.64
C THR A 36 0.56 8.54 -5.18
N ALA A 37 1.26 7.72 -4.37
CA ALA A 37 2.48 7.04 -4.82
C ALA A 37 2.17 6.03 -5.93
N GLY A 38 2.65 6.31 -7.14
CA GLY A 38 2.54 5.43 -8.30
C GLY A 38 3.55 4.27 -8.29
N CYS A 39 3.49 3.45 -9.33
CA CYS A 39 4.30 2.22 -9.45
C CYS A 39 5.80 2.51 -9.36
N GLU A 40 6.28 3.60 -9.98
CA GLU A 40 7.69 3.97 -9.98
C GLU A 40 8.18 4.33 -8.57
N THR A 41 7.41 5.16 -7.84
CA THR A 41 7.70 5.55 -6.44
C THR A 41 7.75 4.34 -5.52
N LEU A 42 6.93 3.32 -5.80
CA LEU A 42 6.89 2.06 -5.07
C LEU A 42 7.88 1.02 -5.60
N SER A 43 8.60 1.31 -6.69
CA SER A 43 9.51 0.40 -7.37
C SER A 43 8.84 -0.93 -7.76
N LEU A 44 7.69 -0.82 -8.43
CA LEU A 44 6.86 -1.92 -8.92
C LEU A 44 6.89 -1.95 -10.44
N ASP A 45 7.33 -3.08 -11.00
CA ASP A 45 7.47 -3.28 -12.45
C ASP A 45 6.44 -4.28 -13.01
N GLN A 46 5.84 -5.09 -12.13
CA GLN A 46 4.94 -6.18 -12.47
C GLN A 46 3.58 -6.03 -11.80
N ASP A 47 2.51 -6.27 -12.57
CA ASP A 47 1.12 -6.24 -12.12
C ASP A 47 0.77 -4.98 -11.31
N CYS A 48 1.23 -3.82 -11.80
CA CYS A 48 0.95 -2.51 -11.24
C CYS A 48 0.35 -1.58 -12.30
N SER A 49 -0.68 -0.83 -11.90
CA SER A 49 -1.34 0.21 -12.68
C SER A 49 -1.12 1.56 -11.99
N GLN A 50 -0.71 2.58 -12.76
CA GLN A 50 -0.53 3.94 -12.22
C GLN A 50 -1.82 4.54 -11.64
N MET A 51 -2.99 4.01 -12.02
CA MET A 51 -4.29 4.50 -11.56
C MET A 51 -4.83 3.70 -10.37
N SER A 52 -4.63 2.39 -10.34
CA SER A 52 -5.32 1.49 -9.39
C SER A 52 -4.38 0.69 -8.47
N GLY A 53 -3.06 0.90 -8.60
CA GLY A 53 -2.03 0.21 -7.84
C GLY A 53 -1.91 -1.26 -8.26
N SER A 54 -1.87 -2.17 -7.29
CA SER A 54 -1.74 -3.61 -7.55
C SER A 54 -2.89 -4.19 -8.37
N THR A 55 -2.59 -4.99 -9.39
CA THR A 55 -3.58 -5.55 -10.33
C THR A 55 -3.71 -7.06 -10.31
N ARG A 56 -2.75 -7.81 -9.76
CA ARG A 56 -2.86 -9.27 -9.71
C ARG A 56 -3.65 -9.72 -8.50
N ASN A 57 -4.77 -10.42 -8.74
CA ASN A 57 -5.56 -10.99 -7.66
C ASN A 57 -4.96 -12.31 -7.18
N ILE A 58 -4.83 -12.46 -5.87
CA ILE A 58 -4.42 -13.70 -5.20
C ILE A 58 -5.41 -14.05 -4.10
N GLU A 59 -5.41 -15.31 -3.68
CA GLU A 59 -6.12 -15.75 -2.49
C GLU A 59 -5.20 -16.57 -1.60
N ILE A 60 -5.16 -16.24 -0.31
CA ILE A 60 -4.37 -16.95 0.69
C ILE A 60 -5.17 -17.07 1.98
N ASN A 61 -5.30 -18.30 2.50
CA ASN A 61 -6.10 -18.61 3.68
C ASN A 61 -7.53 -18.00 3.62
N GLY A 62 -8.17 -18.07 2.45
CA GLY A 62 -9.51 -17.51 2.21
C GLY A 62 -9.59 -15.98 2.11
N THR A 63 -8.45 -15.28 2.20
CA THR A 63 -8.38 -13.82 2.06
C THR A 63 -7.93 -13.44 0.66
N LYS A 64 -8.77 -12.69 -0.06
CA LYS A 64 -8.45 -12.16 -1.39
C LYS A 64 -7.72 -10.83 -1.29
N LEU A 65 -6.63 -10.70 -2.03
CA LEU A 65 -5.80 -9.49 -2.09
C LEU A 65 -5.37 -9.20 -3.52
N ARG A 66 -4.88 -7.98 -3.74
CA ARG A 66 -4.16 -7.59 -4.96
C ARG A 66 -2.67 -7.43 -4.66
N ILE A 67 -1.83 -7.93 -5.56
CA ILE A 67 -0.38 -7.81 -5.46
C ILE A 67 0.24 -7.20 -6.70
N ALA A 68 1.35 -6.51 -6.49
CA ALA A 68 2.30 -6.04 -7.49
C ALA A 68 3.72 -6.33 -6.98
N GLY A 69 4.72 -6.31 -7.86
CA GLY A 69 6.10 -6.51 -7.44
C GLY A 69 7.14 -5.93 -8.38
N SER A 70 8.39 -5.91 -7.94
CA SER A 70 9.55 -5.56 -8.77
C SER A 70 9.90 -6.67 -9.74
N ASN A 71 10.73 -6.37 -10.74
CA ASN A 71 11.23 -7.37 -11.69
C ASN A 71 12.03 -8.51 -11.04
N ASP A 72 12.79 -8.23 -9.98
CA ASP A 72 13.54 -9.22 -9.21
C ASP A 72 12.72 -9.91 -8.10
N GLY A 73 11.45 -9.51 -7.96
CA GLY A 73 10.50 -10.05 -7.00
C GLY A 73 10.81 -9.80 -5.53
N LYS A 74 11.81 -8.95 -5.24
CA LYS A 74 12.20 -8.59 -3.87
C LYS A 74 11.34 -7.48 -3.29
N ILE A 75 10.56 -6.79 -4.11
CA ILE A 75 9.55 -5.84 -3.65
C ILE A 75 8.18 -6.42 -3.93
N VAL A 76 7.32 -6.39 -2.92
CA VAL A 76 5.91 -6.79 -3.04
C VAL A 76 5.03 -5.70 -2.43
N PHE A 77 4.01 -5.28 -3.18
CA PHE A 77 2.99 -4.36 -2.70
C PHE A 77 1.62 -5.03 -2.65
N LEU A 78 1.01 -5.02 -1.46
CA LEU A 78 -0.27 -5.62 -1.16
C LEU A 78 -1.36 -4.56 -1.06
N MET A 79 -2.51 -4.79 -1.69
CA MET A 79 -3.72 -4.00 -1.53
C MET A 79 -4.92 -4.90 -1.27
N SER A 80 -5.98 -4.37 -0.63
CA SER A 80 -7.26 -5.07 -0.59
C SER A 80 -7.91 -5.09 -1.99
N MET A 81 -8.89 -5.98 -2.17
CA MET A 81 -9.65 -6.09 -3.43
C MET A 81 -10.51 -4.86 -3.74
N SER A 82 -10.93 -4.11 -2.72
CA SER A 82 -11.76 -2.93 -2.92
C SER A 82 -10.98 -1.84 -3.66
N SER A 83 -11.61 -1.26 -4.68
CA SER A 83 -11.02 -0.21 -5.52
C SER A 83 -11.35 1.20 -5.02
N PHE A 84 -12.37 1.35 -4.18
CA PHE A 84 -12.88 2.66 -3.73
C PHE A 84 -12.54 2.98 -2.27
N SER A 85 -12.23 1.96 -1.48
CA SER A 85 -11.89 2.09 -0.07
C SER A 85 -10.91 1.00 0.33
N THR A 86 -10.08 1.26 1.35
CA THR A 86 -9.26 0.20 1.92
C THR A 86 -10.08 -0.71 2.84
N ASP A 87 -9.79 -2.01 2.79
CA ASP A 87 -10.28 -2.99 3.76
C ASP A 87 -9.08 -3.37 4.63
N GLU A 88 -8.92 -2.65 5.75
CA GLU A 88 -7.78 -2.81 6.65
C GLU A 88 -7.79 -4.19 7.34
N SER A 89 -8.97 -4.79 7.51
CA SER A 89 -9.10 -6.13 8.09
C SER A 89 -8.57 -7.19 7.13
N ALA A 90 -8.99 -7.15 5.86
CA ALA A 90 -8.47 -8.05 4.83
C ALA A 90 -6.96 -7.85 4.63
N LEU A 91 -6.48 -6.59 4.65
CA LEU A 91 -5.06 -6.29 4.59
C LEU A 91 -4.29 -6.88 5.78
N ASP A 92 -4.77 -6.73 7.01
CA ASP A 92 -4.09 -7.28 8.20
C ASP A 92 -4.06 -8.82 8.18
N LEU A 93 -5.20 -9.47 7.90
CA LEU A 93 -5.30 -10.92 7.83
C LEU A 93 -4.43 -11.50 6.71
N GLY A 94 -4.57 -10.96 5.50
CA GLY A 94 -3.80 -11.41 4.35
C GLY A 94 -2.30 -11.10 4.49
N SER A 95 -1.95 -9.97 5.09
CA SER A 95 -0.56 -9.64 5.47
C SER A 95 0.06 -10.68 6.37
N LYS A 96 -0.63 -11.08 7.45
CA LYS A 96 -0.15 -12.14 8.37
C LYS A 96 0.04 -13.47 7.63
N ALA A 97 -0.91 -13.85 6.78
CA ALA A 97 -0.83 -15.07 5.98
C ALA A 97 0.36 -15.03 5.01
N ILE A 98 0.58 -13.90 4.33
CA ILE A 98 1.72 -13.72 3.40
C ILE A 98 3.05 -13.76 4.15
N LYS A 99 3.16 -13.15 5.34
CA LYS A 99 4.39 -13.21 6.14
C LYS A 99 4.74 -14.66 6.50
N ALA A 100 3.76 -15.44 6.93
CA ALA A 100 3.95 -16.86 7.25
C ALA A 100 4.37 -17.65 6.00
N TYR A 101 3.66 -17.45 4.89
CA TYR A 101 3.96 -18.12 3.61
C TYR A 101 5.37 -17.80 3.10
N LEU A 102 5.79 -16.53 3.12
CA LEU A 102 7.14 -16.14 2.70
C LEU A 102 8.21 -16.79 3.59
N LEU A 103 7.97 -16.82 4.91
CA LEU A 103 8.89 -17.46 5.85
C LEU A 103 9.01 -18.97 5.59
N GLU A 104 7.91 -19.66 5.26
CA GLU A 104 7.92 -21.07 4.85
C GLU A 104 8.72 -21.31 3.56
N LYS A 105 8.80 -20.31 2.68
CA LYS A 105 9.67 -20.32 1.48
C LYS A 105 11.12 -19.94 1.77
N GLY A 106 11.46 -19.68 3.03
CA GLY A 106 12.79 -19.22 3.43
C GLY A 106 13.09 -17.76 3.04
N ILE A 107 12.06 -16.97 2.76
CA ILE A 107 12.17 -15.57 2.34
C ILE A 107 11.84 -14.67 3.53
N LYS A 108 12.75 -13.76 3.89
CA LYS A 108 12.60 -12.82 5.00
C LYS A 108 12.16 -11.47 4.50
N ILE A 109 11.32 -10.82 5.29
CA ILE A 109 10.98 -9.41 5.12
C ILE A 109 12.07 -8.57 5.80
N ILE A 110 12.83 -7.85 5.01
CA ILE A 110 13.89 -6.92 5.45
C ILE A 110 13.26 -5.62 5.96
N SER A 111 12.25 -5.12 5.26
CA SER A 111 11.59 -3.86 5.59
C SER A 111 10.10 -3.90 5.29
N THR A 112 9.35 -3.14 6.07
CA THR A 112 7.92 -2.89 5.84
C THR A 112 7.69 -1.40 5.80
N LYS A 113 6.95 -0.96 4.79
CA LYS A 113 6.33 0.36 4.71
C LYS A 113 4.84 0.19 4.41
N VAL A 114 4.06 1.24 4.62
CA VAL A 114 2.63 1.24 4.30
C VAL A 114 2.25 2.43 3.44
N MET A 115 1.34 2.23 2.50
CA MET A 115 0.64 3.35 1.87
C MET A 115 -0.42 3.85 2.83
N TYR A 116 -0.33 5.11 3.25
CA TYR A 116 -1.15 5.65 4.34
C TYR A 116 -1.74 7.01 3.96
N GLY A 117 -3.03 7.21 4.26
CA GLY A 117 -3.71 8.46 4.01
C GLY A 117 -5.02 8.54 4.79
N ALA A 118 -5.45 9.76 5.14
CA ALA A 118 -6.72 9.99 5.85
C ALA A 118 -6.96 9.08 7.08
N GLY A 119 -5.90 8.72 7.80
CA GLY A 119 -5.99 7.86 8.98
C GLY A 119 -5.91 6.35 8.73
N LYS A 120 -5.83 5.90 7.47
CA LYS A 120 -6.00 4.49 7.08
C LYS A 120 -4.82 3.93 6.28
N VAL A 121 -4.61 2.62 6.37
CA VAL A 121 -3.63 1.88 5.54
C VAL A 121 -4.29 1.38 4.26
N TYR A 122 -3.79 1.80 3.10
CA TYR A 122 -4.30 1.41 1.78
C TYR A 122 -3.52 0.26 1.14
N GLY A 123 -2.30 0.03 1.60
CA GLY A 123 -1.48 -1.07 1.13
C GLY A 123 -0.21 -1.23 1.93
N ILE A 124 0.44 -2.37 1.74
CA ILE A 124 1.61 -2.79 2.51
C ILE A 124 2.72 -3.08 1.53
N HIS A 125 3.87 -2.46 1.73
CA HIS A 125 5.05 -2.57 0.90
C HIS A 125 6.13 -3.34 1.65
N TYR A 126 6.51 -4.49 1.10
CA TYR A 126 7.57 -5.33 1.62
C TYR A 126 8.82 -5.23 0.76
N ILE A 127 9.96 -5.13 1.44
CA ILE A 127 11.28 -5.40 0.87
C ILE A 127 11.74 -6.75 1.43
N LEU A 128 12.13 -7.65 0.55
CA LEU A 128 12.44 -9.04 0.82
C LEU A 128 13.92 -9.34 0.51
N ASP A 129 14.46 -10.38 1.13
CA ASP A 129 15.82 -10.89 0.83
C ASP A 129 15.86 -11.86 -0.37
N GLY A 130 14.71 -12.25 -0.92
CA GLY A 130 14.56 -13.14 -2.06
C GLY A 130 13.32 -12.84 -2.90
N ASP A 131 13.14 -13.59 -4.01
CA ASP A 131 12.01 -13.45 -4.93
C ASP A 131 10.71 -14.01 -4.30
N GLY A 132 10.07 -13.18 -3.49
CA GLY A 132 8.78 -13.52 -2.88
C GLY A 132 7.60 -13.28 -3.80
N TYR A 133 7.74 -12.33 -4.73
CA TYR A 133 6.68 -12.03 -5.68
C TYR A 133 6.31 -13.24 -6.55
N SER A 134 7.29 -13.94 -7.13
CA SER A 134 7.03 -15.14 -7.94
C SER A 134 6.36 -16.25 -7.12
N GLN A 135 6.69 -16.39 -5.83
CA GLN A 135 6.01 -17.33 -4.94
C GLN A 135 4.53 -16.96 -4.77
N LEU A 136 4.24 -15.67 -4.57
CA LEU A 136 2.88 -15.18 -4.38
C LEU A 136 2.05 -15.25 -5.68
N LYS A 137 2.67 -15.08 -6.86
CA LYS A 137 1.97 -15.26 -8.15
C LYS A 137 1.36 -16.65 -8.30
N ALA A 138 1.95 -17.68 -7.69
CA ALA A 138 1.39 -19.03 -7.73
C ALA A 138 0.01 -19.15 -7.04
N LEU A 139 -0.37 -18.15 -6.23
CA LEU A 139 -1.66 -18.07 -5.54
C LEU A 139 -2.72 -17.27 -6.34
N THR A 140 -2.48 -17.02 -7.64
CA THR A 140 -3.36 -16.22 -8.48
C THR A 140 -4.76 -16.84 -8.57
N VAL A 141 -5.79 -16.00 -8.39
CA VAL A 141 -7.20 -16.35 -8.62
C VAL A 141 -7.78 -15.53 -9.76
N LYS A 142 -8.78 -16.08 -10.46
CA LYS A 142 -9.54 -15.32 -11.47
C LYS A 142 -10.41 -14.27 -10.77
N SER A 143 -10.55 -13.13 -11.43
CA SER A 143 -11.45 -12.04 -11.00
C SER A 143 -12.90 -12.46 -11.12
#